data_AF-F3GK17-F1
#
_entry.id   AF-F3GK17-F1
#
_cell.length_a   1.000
_cell.length_b   1.000
_cell.length_c   1.000
_cell.angle_alpha   90.00
_cell.angle_beta   90.00
_cell.angle_gamma   90.00
#
_symmetry.space_group_name_H-M   'P 1'
#
loop_
_entity.id
_entity.type
_entity.pdbx_description
1 polymer ?
#
loop_
_entity_poly.entity_id
_entity_poly.type
_entity_poly.pdbx_seq_one_letter_code
_entity_poly.pdbx_strand_id
1 'polypeptide(L)' 'DFLVKALTPVENFNEFFDSTFSDDEFDTVGGLVMNAFGHLPKRNEITEIGAYRFRILSADSRRIYLLRVTPISRP' A
#
# COMPACT_ATOMS: atom_id res chain seq x y z
N ASP A 1 -0.89 6.19 12.07
CA ASP A 1 -0.66 4.97 11.28
C ASP A 1 -1.93 4.17 11.20
N PHE A 2 -2.10 3.44 10.10
CA PHE A 2 -3.30 2.65 9.80
C PHE A 2 -2.91 1.24 9.38
N LEU A 3 -3.77 0.26 9.69
CA LEU A 3 -3.67 -1.09 9.17
C LEU A 3 -4.58 -1.22 7.96
N VAL A 4 -3.99 -1.52 6.80
CA VAL A 4 -4.71 -1.58 5.53
C VAL A 4 -4.56 -2.99 4.97
N LYS A 5 -5.68 -3.62 4.58
CA LYS A 5 -5.64 -4.91 3.89
C LYS A 5 -5.12 -4.68 2.47
N ALA A 6 -4.29 -5.58 1.97
CA ALA A 6 -3.77 -5.45 0.60
C ALA A 6 -4.89 -5.48 -0.45
N LEU A 7 -6.02 -6.13 -0.16
CA LEU A 7 -7.20 -6.17 -1.04
C LEU A 7 -8.11 -4.93 -0.93
N THR A 8 -7.74 -3.92 -0.14
CA THR A 8 -8.47 -2.64 -0.14
C THR A 8 -8.42 -2.06 -1.56
N PRO A 9 -9.57 -1.74 -2.18
CA PRO A 9 -9.60 -1.07 -3.48
C PRO A 9 -8.86 0.26 -3.44
N VAL A 10 -8.20 0.63 -4.53
CA VAL A 10 -7.47 1.91 -4.60
C VAL A 10 -8.42 3.10 -4.45
N GLU A 11 -9.61 3.05 -5.07
CA GLU A 11 -10.68 4.05 -4.89
C GLU A 11 -10.99 4.32 -3.41
N ASN A 12 -11.17 3.26 -2.60
CA ASN A 12 -11.50 3.37 -1.18
C ASN A 12 -10.31 3.90 -0.37
N PHE A 13 -9.09 3.57 -0.78
CA PHE A 13 -7.89 4.13 -0.17
C PHE A 13 -7.80 5.64 -0.47
N ASN A 14 -8.01 6.03 -1.73
CA ASN A 14 -8.03 7.42 -2.18
C ASN A 14 -9.07 8.23 -1.40
N GLU A 15 -10.30 7.74 -1.30
CA GLU A 15 -11.39 8.40 -0.56
C GLU A 15 -11.05 8.57 0.93
N PHE A 16 -10.52 7.53 1.59
CA PHE A 16 -10.24 7.60 3.03
C PHE A 16 -9.03 8.49 3.36
N PHE A 17 -7.98 8.42 2.54
CA PHE A 17 -6.73 9.11 2.81
C PHE A 17 -6.60 10.46 2.12
N ASP A 18 -7.58 10.87 1.31
CA ASP A 18 -7.52 12.03 0.41
C ASP A 18 -6.28 11.96 -0.49
N SER A 19 -6.12 10.81 -1.15
CA SER A 19 -5.00 10.53 -2.06
C SER A 19 -5.47 10.32 -3.48
N THR A 20 -4.53 10.37 -4.43
CA THR A 20 -4.81 10.41 -5.88
C THR A 20 -4.05 9.32 -6.63
N PHE A 21 -3.95 8.12 -6.06
CA PHE A 21 -3.36 6.99 -6.78
C PHE A 21 -4.25 6.57 -7.95
N SER A 22 -3.65 6.15 -9.06
CA SER A 22 -4.41 5.74 -10.26
C SER A 22 -5.20 4.46 -9.97
N ASP A 23 -6.53 4.58 -9.88
CA ASP A 23 -7.48 3.47 -9.76
C ASP A 23 -7.74 2.78 -11.12
N ASP A 24 -7.47 3.46 -12.24
CA ASP A 24 -7.46 2.86 -13.58
C ASP A 24 -6.29 1.86 -13.79
N GLU A 25 -5.14 2.11 -13.15
CA GLU A 25 -3.95 1.24 -13.26
C GLU A 25 -3.92 0.12 -12.21
N PHE A 26 -4.52 0.35 -11.05
CA PHE A 26 -4.41 -0.54 -9.90
C PHE A 26 -5.77 -0.79 -9.24
N ASP A 27 -6.22 -2.04 -9.26
CA ASP A 27 -7.47 -2.42 -8.57
C ASP A 27 -7.35 -2.29 -7.04
N THR A 28 -6.19 -2.66 -6.48
CA THR A 28 -5.99 -2.77 -5.02
C THR A 28 -4.68 -2.16 -4.55
N VAL A 29 -4.64 -1.74 -3.27
CA VAL A 29 -3.44 -1.21 -2.62
C VAL A 29 -2.28 -2.21 -2.65
N GLY A 30 -2.57 -3.51 -2.58
CA GLY A 30 -1.58 -4.57 -2.71
C GLY A 30 -0.90 -4.59 -4.09
N GLY A 31 -1.68 -4.39 -5.15
CA GLY A 31 -1.16 -4.28 -6.51
C GLY A 31 -0.26 -3.05 -6.69
N LEU A 32 -0.72 -1.90 -6.20
CA LEU A 32 0.06 -0.65 -6.17
C LEU A 32 1.40 -0.85 -5.45
N VAL A 33 1.38 -1.43 -4.24
CA VAL A 33 2.60 -1.64 -3.44
C VAL A 33 3.52 -2.68 -4.09
N MET A 34 2.99 -3.78 -4.64
CA MET A 34 3.79 -4.77 -5.35
C MET A 34 4.47 -4.18 -6.59
N ASN A 35 3.77 -3.34 -7.35
CA ASN A 35 4.33 -2.64 -8.50
C ASN A 35 5.51 -1.75 -8.10
N ALA A 36 5.36 -0.98 -7.02
CA ALA A 36 6.43 -0.12 -6.51
C ALA A 36 7.68 -0.89 -6.05
N PHE A 37 7.53 -2.12 -5.54
CA PHE A 37 8.67 -2.98 -5.22
C PHE A 37 9.29 -3.67 -6.45
N GLY A 38 8.51 -3.94 -7.50
CA GLY A 38 8.95 -4.72 -8.66
C GLY A 38 9.17 -6.23 -8.37
N HIS A 39 8.92 -6.67 -7.14
CA HIS A 39 8.95 -8.06 -6.71
C HIS A 39 7.93 -8.27 -5.59
N LEU A 40 7.71 -9.53 -5.18
CA LEU A 40 6.92 -9.84 -3.99
C LEU A 40 7.74 -9.48 -2.73
N PRO A 41 7.32 -8.49 -1.91
CA PRO A 41 8.10 -8.04 -0.77
C PRO A 41 7.85 -8.94 0.46
N LYS A 42 8.85 -9.02 1.33
CA LYS A 42 8.82 -9.74 2.61
C LYS A 42 8.37 -8.83 3.74
N ARG A 43 8.02 -9.46 4.87
CA ARG A 43 7.66 -8.75 6.10
C ARG A 43 8.76 -7.76 6.51
N ASN A 44 8.31 -6.58 6.94
CA ASN A 44 9.11 -5.41 7.33
C ASN A 44 9.80 -4.65 6.20
N GLU A 45 9.72 -5.09 4.94
CA GLU A 45 10.11 -4.24 3.82
C GLU A 45 9.22 -2.99 3.76
N ILE A 46 9.79 -1.90 3.28
CA ILE A 46 9.17 -0.57 3.26
C ILE A 46 9.34 0.03 1.87
N THR A 47 8.27 0.62 1.37
CA THR A 47 8.31 1.50 0.21
C THR A 47 7.54 2.79 0.51
N GLU A 48 7.84 3.85 -0.22
CA GLU A 48 7.19 5.16 -0.12
C GLU A 48 6.55 5.49 -1.46
N ILE A 49 5.25 5.79 -1.44
CA ILE A 49 4.47 6.07 -2.65
C ILE A 49 3.63 7.31 -2.34
N GLY A 50 3.84 8.38 -3.12
CA GLY A 50 3.25 9.69 -2.82
C GLY A 50 3.62 10.18 -1.42
N ALA A 51 2.61 10.57 -0.63
CA ALA A 51 2.78 11.09 0.73
C ALA A 51 2.75 10.01 1.83
N TYR A 52 2.82 8.72 1.47
CA TYR A 52 2.63 7.62 2.42
C TYR A 52 3.75 6.59 2.35
N ARG A 53 4.14 6.12 3.53
CA ARG A 53 5.04 4.99 3.75
C ARG A 53 4.21 3.74 3.98
N PHE A 54 4.52 2.70 3.21
CA PHE A 54 3.90 1.39 3.29
C PHE A 54 4.91 0.39 3.84
N ARG A 55 4.61 -0.23 4.99
CA ARG A 55 5.40 -1.32 5.57
C ARG A 55 4.64 -2.63 5.50
N ILE A 56 5.29 -3.67 4.99
CA ILE A 56 4.69 -5.01 4.92
C ILE A 56 4.61 -5.61 6.33
N LEU A 57 3.39 -5.91 6.80
CA LEU A 57 3.19 -6.61 8.07
C LEU A 57 3.03 -8.12 7.88
N SER A 58 2.39 -8.53 6.79
CA SER A 58 2.19 -9.93 6.44
C SER A 58 2.08 -10.11 4.93
N ALA A 59 2.77 -11.13 4.41
CA ALA A 59 2.76 -11.59 3.03
C ALA A 59 3.08 -13.10 3.04
N ASP A 60 2.61 -13.84 2.03
CA ASP A 60 3.07 -15.20 1.76
C ASP A 60 3.90 -15.26 0.46
N SER A 61 4.06 -16.45 -0.13
CA SER A 61 4.81 -16.65 -1.37
C SER A 61 4.10 -16.16 -2.63
N ARG A 62 2.87 -15.63 -2.52
CA ARG A 62 2.05 -15.19 -3.66
C ARG A 62 1.61 -13.74 -3.56
N ARG A 63 1.32 -13.23 -2.36
CA ARG A 63 0.73 -11.90 -2.18
C ARG A 63 1.00 -11.28 -0.82
N ILE A 64 0.77 -9.97 -0.77
CA ILE A 64 0.69 -9.19 0.47
C ILE A 64 -0.69 -9.38 1.08
N TYR A 65 -0.77 -9.42 2.42
CA TYR A 65 -2.03 -9.48 3.17
C TYR A 65 -2.33 -8.18 3.91
N LEU A 66 -1.33 -7.64 4.60
CA LEU A 66 -1.52 -6.52 5.53
C LEU A 66 -0.36 -5.54 5.46
N LEU A 67 -0.71 -4.26 5.42
CA LEU A 67 0.18 -3.12 5.34
C LEU A 67 -0.01 -2.23 6.56
N ARG A 68 1.09 -1.67 7.07
CA ARG A 68 1.05 -0.49 7.93
C ARG A 68 1.30 0.73 7.06
N VAL A 69 0.38 1.67 7.10
CA VAL A 69 0.43 2.90 6.31
C VAL A 69 0.64 4.09 7.24
N THR A 70 1.64 4.92 6.93
CA THR A 70 2.04 6.08 7.72
C THR A 70 2.23 7.27 6.78
N PRO A 71 1.54 8.42 6.99
CA PRO A 71 1.86 9.65 6.27
C PRO A 71 3.32 10.07 6.52
N ILE A 72 4.07 10.43 5.47
CA ILE A 72 5.49 10.81 5.53
C ILE A 72 5.64 12.26 6.02
N SER A 73 4.68 13.11 5.66
CA SER A 73 4.56 14.48 6.16
C SER A 73 3.43 14.56 7.17
N ARG A 74 3.76 14.71 8.44
CA ARG A 74 2.94 15.50 9.35
C ARG A 74 3.55 16.91 9.38
N PRO A 75 2.78 17.99 9.15
CA PRO A 75 3.18 19.29 9.66
C PRO A 75 3.30 19.25 11.20
#